data_AF-A0A820FD70-F1
#
_entry.id   AF-A0A820FD70-F1
#
_cell.length_a   1.000
_cell.length_b   1.000
_cell.length_c   1.000
_cell.angle_alpha   90.00
_cell.angle_beta   90.00
_cell.angle_gamma   90.00
#
_symmetry.space_group_name_H-M   'P 1'
#
loop_
_entity.id
_entity.type
_entity.pdbx_description
1 polymer ?
#
loop_
_entity_poly.entity_id
_entity_poly.type
_entity_poly.pdbx_seq_one_letter_code
_entity_poly.pdbx_strand_id
1 'polypeptide(L)' 'MTSTNATEETIHAALEAAKKGLEVLTKDSITELRSFARPPAVCLSVLDGIGILFEPSKAKFEWSDAKKLMNDQFLYRL' A
#
# COMPACT_ATOMS: atom_id res chain seq x y z
N MET A 1 33.36 9.89 4.55
CA MET A 1 32.38 9.97 3.44
C MET A 1 31.95 8.56 3.04
N THR A 2 31.29 7.82 3.94
CA THR A 2 30.88 6.41 3.69
C THR A 2 29.48 6.10 4.25
N SER A 3 28.70 7.11 4.64
CA SER A 3 27.40 6.89 5.28
C SER A 3 26.22 6.85 4.31
N THR A 4 26.40 7.16 3.02
CA THR A 4 25.28 7.21 2.05
C THR A 4 24.95 5.83 1.45
N ASN A 5 25.95 4.99 1.13
CA ASN A 5 25.74 3.74 0.38
C ASN A 5 24.98 2.63 1.14
N ALA A 6 25.18 2.46 2.46
CA ALA A 6 24.54 1.37 3.21
C ALA A 6 23.00 1.57 3.36
N THR A 7 22.57 2.82 3.42
CA THR A 7 21.14 3.19 3.43
C THR A 7 20.49 3.00 2.07
N GLU A 8 21.21 3.23 0.97
CA GLU A 8 20.67 3.07 -0.38
C GLU A 8 20.43 1.59 -0.74
N GLU A 9 21.37 0.70 -0.40
CA GLU A 9 21.22 -0.75 -0.62
C GLU A 9 20.06 -1.33 0.19
N THR A 10 19.85 -0.86 1.41
CA THR A 10 18.73 -1.30 2.26
C THR A 10 17.38 -0.77 1.78
N ILE A 11 17.32 0.47 1.28
CA ILE A 11 16.12 1.03 0.64
C ILE A 11 15.78 0.26 -0.64
N HIS A 12 16.78 -0.06 -1.46
CA HIS A 12 16.57 -0.83 -2.67
C HIS A 12 16.05 -2.24 -2.37
N ALA A 13 16.64 -2.93 -1.39
CA ALA A 13 16.18 -4.25 -0.97
C ALA A 13 14.74 -4.22 -0.43
N ALA A 14 14.38 -3.19 0.35
CA ALA A 14 13.03 -3.01 0.86
C ALA A 14 12.00 -2.76 -0.28
N LEU A 15 12.37 -1.96 -1.28
CA LEU A 15 11.55 -1.70 -2.45
C LEU A 15 11.30 -2.97 -3.26
N GLU A 16 12.34 -3.78 -3.50
CA GLU A 16 12.21 -5.04 -4.24
C GLU A 16 11.40 -6.08 -3.47
N ALA A 17 11.53 -6.13 -2.14
CA ALA A 17 10.68 -6.97 -1.30
C ALA A 17 9.20 -6.56 -1.37
N ALA A 18 8.92 -5.25 -1.37
CA ALA A 18 7.56 -4.73 -1.53
C ALA A 18 6.97 -5.11 -2.91
N LYS A 19 7.73 -4.92 -3.99
CA LYS A 19 7.31 -5.33 -5.36
C LYS A 19 6.99 -6.81 -5.45
N LYS A 20 7.84 -7.68 -4.92
CA LYS A 20 7.58 -9.12 -4.86
C LYS A 20 6.32 -9.45 -4.05
N GLY A 21 6.06 -8.70 -2.98
CA GLY A 21 4.82 -8.78 -2.22
C GLY A 21 3.58 -8.40 -3.04
N LEU A 22 3.71 -7.46 -3.98
CA LEU A 22 2.62 -7.07 -4.89
C LEU A 22 2.38 -8.12 -5.98
N GLU A 23 3.42 -8.78 -6.48
CA GLU A 23 3.31 -9.82 -7.53
C GLU A 23 2.46 -11.02 -7.10
N VAL A 24 2.42 -11.33 -5.81
CA VAL A 24 1.63 -12.46 -5.27
C VAL A 24 0.17 -12.09 -4.98
N LEU A 25 -0.19 -10.80 -5.04
CA LEU A 25 -1.56 -10.36 -4.81
C LEU A 25 -2.42 -10.55 -6.06
N THR A 26 -3.58 -11.18 -5.86
CA THR A 26 -4.57 -11.34 -6.93
C THR A 26 -5.73 -10.37 -6.76
N LYS A 27 -6.52 -10.20 -7.82
CA LYS A 27 -7.77 -9.43 -7.76
C LYS A 27 -8.75 -9.97 -6.71
N ASP A 28 -8.73 -11.28 -6.47
CA ASP A 28 -9.58 -11.93 -5.47
C ASP A 28 -9.18 -11.52 -4.06
N SER A 29 -7.88 -11.43 -3.76
CA SER A 29 -7.39 -10.95 -2.47
C SER A 29 -7.83 -9.51 -2.17
N ILE A 30 -7.85 -8.63 -3.18
CA ILE A 30 -8.33 -7.25 -3.03
C ILE A 30 -9.85 -7.20 -2.86
N THR A 31 -10.58 -8.03 -3.61
CA THR A 31 -12.03 -8.15 -3.49
C THR A 31 -12.44 -8.64 -2.11
N GLU A 32 -11.73 -9.66 -1.59
CA GLU A 32 -11.92 -10.18 -0.24
C GLU A 32 -11.68 -9.08 0.79
N LEU A 33 -10.53 -8.40 0.74
CA LEU A 33 -10.19 -7.31 1.66
C LEU A 33 -11.22 -6.17 1.63
N ARG A 34 -11.76 -5.83 0.46
CA ARG A 34 -12.79 -4.79 0.29
C ARG A 34 -14.14 -5.18 0.90
N SER A 35 -14.43 -6.47 0.99
CA SER A 35 -15.69 -6.98 1.57
C SER A 35 -15.80 -6.73 3.08
N PHE A 36 -14.69 -6.53 3.78
CA PHE A 36 -14.68 -6.31 5.23
C PHE A 36 -15.41 -5.03 5.62
N ALA A 37 -16.32 -5.12 6.59
CA ALA A 37 -17.07 -3.96 7.10
C ALA A 37 -16.16 -2.90 7.74
N ARG A 38 -15.04 -3.33 8.33
CA ARG A 38 -14.02 -2.47 8.97
C ARG A 38 -12.63 -2.93 8.55
N PRO A 39 -11.65 -2.01 8.46
CA PRO A 39 -10.29 -2.40 8.12
C PRO A 39 -9.69 -3.24 9.27
N PRO A 40 -8.99 -4.35 8.96
CA PRO A 40 -8.18 -5.04 9.95
C PRO A 40 -7.15 -4.10 10.57
N ALA A 41 -6.82 -4.28 11.86
CA ALA A 41 -5.93 -3.36 12.59
C ALA A 41 -4.56 -3.18 11.92
N VAL A 42 -4.02 -4.26 11.33
CA VAL A 42 -2.76 -4.26 10.59
C VAL A 42 -2.85 -3.55 9.23
N CYS A 43 -4.05 -3.45 8.65
CA CYS A 43 -4.27 -2.75 7.39
C CYS A 43 -4.43 -1.24 7.60
N LEU A 44 -4.78 -0.76 8.80
CA LEU A 44 -4.98 0.67 9.06
C LEU A 44 -3.73 1.51 8.76
N SER A 45 -2.56 1.08 9.23
CA SER A 45 -1.31 1.78 8.97
C SER A 45 -0.91 1.76 7.48
N VAL A 46 -1.21 0.67 6.78
CA VAL A 46 -0.99 0.54 5.34
C VAL A 46 -1.94 1.47 4.57
N LEU A 47 -3.19 1.59 5.02
CA LEU A 47 -4.18 2.49 4.45
C LEU A 47 -3.78 3.96 4.59
N ASP A 48 -3.23 4.36 5.73
CA ASP A 48 -2.71 5.72 5.91
C ASP A 48 -1.58 6.00 4.92
N GLY A 49 -0.66 5.05 4.73
CA GLY A 49 0.41 5.16 3.73
C GLY A 49 -0.10 5.27 2.30
N ILE A 50 -1.09 4.44 1.93
CA ILE A 50 -1.76 4.50 0.63
C ILE A 50 -2.48 5.84 0.44
N GLY A 51 -3.14 6.35 1.50
CA GLY A 51 -3.82 7.64 1.48
C GLY A 51 -2.87 8.78 1.17
N ILE A 52 -1.69 8.79 1.80
CA ILE A 52 -0.63 9.76 1.54
C ILE A 52 -0.12 9.62 0.10
N LEU A 53 0.03 8.39 -0.41
CA LEU A 53 0.59 8.13 -1.74
C LEU A 53 -0.36 8.55 -2.87
N PHE A 54 -1.66 8.24 -2.75
CA PHE A 54 -2.63 8.43 -3.83
C PHE A 54 -3.50 9.69 -3.68
N GLU A 55 -3.74 10.15 -2.46
CA GLU A 55 -4.56 11.33 -2.16
C GLU A 55 -3.85 12.24 -1.14
N PRO A 56 -2.64 12.77 -1.46
CA PRO A 56 -1.84 13.58 -0.53
C PRO A 56 -2.55 14.85 -0.04
N SER A 57 -3.58 15.28 -0.76
CA SER A 57 -4.40 16.46 -0.44
C SER A 57 -5.45 16.22 0.64
N LYS A 58 -5.73 14.95 1.01
CA LYS A 58 -6.70 14.63 2.07
C LYS A 58 -6.02 14.51 3.42
N ALA A 59 -6.49 15.32 4.37
CA ALA A 59 -6.01 15.29 5.75
C ALA A 59 -6.39 14.01 6.52
N LYS A 60 -7.44 13.29 6.08
CA LYS A 60 -7.91 12.05 6.70
C LYS A 60 -8.31 11.05 5.62
N PHE A 61 -7.66 9.90 5.63
CA PHE A 61 -7.99 8.80 4.74
C PHE A 61 -8.86 7.78 5.48
N GLU A 62 -10.10 7.62 5.05
CA GLU A 62 -11.05 6.70 5.70
C GLU A 62 -11.17 5.39 4.92
N TRP A 63 -11.62 4.34 5.60
CA TRP A 63 -11.81 3.01 4.98
C TRP A 63 -12.77 3.04 3.78
N SER A 64 -13.77 3.91 3.81
CA SER A 64 -14.70 4.11 2.68
C SER A 64 -14.00 4.63 1.43
N ASP A 65 -12.96 5.46 1.59
CA ASP A 65 -12.15 5.98 0.48
C ASP A 65 -11.14 4.94 0.00
N ALA A 66 -10.52 4.21 0.93
CA ALA A 66 -9.70 3.06 0.61
C ALA A 66 -10.44 2.03 -0.28
N LYS A 67 -11.71 1.74 0.04
CA LYS A 67 -12.55 0.84 -0.76
C LYS A 67 -12.85 1.34 -2.17
N LYS A 68 -12.81 2.66 -2.41
CA LYS A 68 -12.96 3.23 -3.76
C LYS A 68 -11.65 3.13 -4.53
N LEU A 69 -10.53 3.28 -3.82
CA LEU A 69 -9.19 3.18 -4.36
C LEU A 69 -8.82 1.74 -4.74
N MET A 70 -9.23 0.75 -3.93
CA MET A 70 -9.12 -0.70 -4.16
C MET A 70 -10.06 -1.19 -5.26
N ASN A 71 -9.91 -0.63 -6.46
CA ASN A 71 -10.59 -1.06 -7.68
C ASN A 71 -9.67 -1.98 -8.52
N ASP A 72 -10.15 -2.46 -9.66
CA ASP A 72 -9.43 -3.35 -10.56
C ASP A 72 -8.06 -2.84 -11.04
N GLN A 73 -7.84 -1.52 -10.98
CA GLN A 73 -6.59 -0.86 -11.37
C GLN A 73 -5.65 -0.64 -10.18
N PHE A 74 -6.06 -0.94 -8.95
CA PHE A 74 -5.30 -0.62 -7.74
C PHE A 74 -3.91 -1.25 -7.73
N LEU A 75 -3.82 -2.55 -8.01
CA LEU A 75 -2.55 -3.28 -8.04
C LEU A 75 -1.61 -2.81 -9.17
N TYR A 76 -2.16 -2.33 -10.29
CA TYR A 76 -1.36 -1.82 -11.40
C TYR A 76 -0.81 -0.41 -11.16
N ARG A 77 -1.28 0.27 -10.11
CA ARG A 77 -0.89 1.65 -9.76
C ARG A 77 0.04 1.73 -8.57
N LEU A 78 0.27 0.62 -7.86
CA LEU A 78 1.22 0.48 -6.75
C LEU A 78 2.61 0.14 -7.29
#